data_AF-A0A1X1ALW4-F1
#
_entry.id   AF-A0A1X1ALW4-F1
#
_cell.length_a   1.000
_cell.length_b   1.000
_cell.length_c   1.000
_cell.angle_alpha   90.00
_cell.angle_beta   90.00
_cell.angle_gamma   90.00
#
_symmetry.space_group_name_H-M   'P 1'
#
loop_
_entity.id
_entity.type
_entity.pdbx_description
1 polymer ?
#
loop_
_entity_poly.entity_id
_entity_poly.type
_entity_poly.pdbx_seq_one_letter_code
_entity_poly.pdbx_strand_id
1 'polypeptide(L)'
;MDSGRTPLLARLSLSLLTYGELRTLVDLPKTTSAVSTSVMLAISAMHRRLVLALVSLSTLLISACVVDESNPVAVPAASDSTSLPSLPKLATPVPLPFDNPFPDRWNSSNDGTAFEPCVAYSHDELDRFGIDSAEIEDAAIVNGQGVRGCSWSMENWFSLSNLVTNSSSLEVYKRGMVEYTWHPDLHVEGRVVGLFSISHGGSTDCSTYVQSYSAAVVTNVVPSTSAQGKSVDTCKLAIDFTRAYIDKIPE
;
A
#
# COMPACT_ATOMS: atom_id res chain seq x y z
N MET A 1 -47.35 15.93 3.16
CA MET A 1 -47.38 14.46 3.23
C MET A 1 -46.17 13.99 2.44
N ASP A 2 -44.93 14.16 2.88
CA ASP A 2 -44.25 13.92 4.15
C ASP A 2 -44.25 12.45 4.64
N SER A 3 -43.14 11.78 4.34
CA SER A 3 -42.54 10.58 4.94
C SER A 3 -41.49 10.09 3.93
N GLY A 4 -40.18 10.20 4.11
CA GLY A 4 -39.42 10.00 5.34
C GLY A 4 -38.76 8.63 5.26
N ARG A 5 -37.59 8.53 4.59
CA ARG A 5 -36.64 7.43 4.79
C ARG A 5 -35.21 7.96 4.79
N THR A 6 -34.61 7.77 5.95
CA THR A 6 -33.26 8.05 6.40
C THR A 6 -32.20 7.19 5.68
N PRO A 7 -30.99 7.71 5.45
CA PRO A 7 -29.87 6.92 4.94
C PRO A 7 -29.20 6.11 6.08
N LEU A 8 -28.84 4.86 5.77
CA LEU A 8 -28.15 3.95 6.66
C LEU A 8 -26.67 4.39 6.78
N LEU A 9 -26.27 4.79 7.98
CA LEU A 9 -24.93 5.22 8.32
C LEU A 9 -23.94 4.06 8.36
N ALA A 10 -22.75 4.33 7.81
CA ALA A 10 -21.54 3.54 7.88
C ALA A 10 -21.22 3.07 9.31
N ARG A 11 -20.86 1.78 9.45
CA ARG A 11 -20.30 1.23 10.68
C ARG A 11 -18.77 1.29 10.62
N LEU A 12 -18.20 2.38 11.12
CA LEU A 12 -16.82 2.38 11.63
C LEU A 12 -16.83 1.81 13.06
N SER A 13 -16.19 0.67 13.27
CA SER A 13 -15.84 0.18 14.61
C SER A 13 -14.56 0.86 15.08
N LEU A 14 -14.71 1.99 15.77
CA LEU A 14 -13.65 2.65 16.53
C LEU A 14 -13.88 2.36 18.02
N SER A 15 -13.16 1.37 18.57
CA SER A 15 -13.25 1.04 20.00
C SER A 15 -12.45 2.04 20.84
N LEU A 16 -13.13 3.08 21.33
CA LEU A 16 -12.69 3.90 22.46
C LEU A 16 -13.08 3.20 23.76
N LEU A 17 -12.07 2.78 24.54
CA LEU A 17 -12.24 2.35 25.93
C LEU A 17 -12.14 3.58 26.84
N THR A 18 -13.25 3.96 27.47
CA THR A 18 -13.25 4.83 28.66
C THR A 18 -13.77 4.05 29.87
N TYR A 19 -12.86 3.90 30.84
CA TYR A 19 -13.01 3.96 32.30
C TYR A 19 -14.37 3.64 32.95
N GLY A 20 -14.36 2.64 33.83
CA GLY A 20 -15.35 2.43 34.89
C GLY A 20 -14.78 1.53 36.00
N GLU A 21 -14.83 2.03 37.24
CA GLU A 21 -14.22 1.58 38.48
C GLU A 21 -14.28 0.08 38.85
N LEU A 22 -13.22 -0.40 39.52
CA LEU A 22 -13.38 -1.28 40.67
C LEU A 22 -12.32 -0.98 41.74
N ARG A 23 -12.78 -0.44 42.87
CA ARG A 23 -12.03 -0.34 44.14
C ARG A 23 -11.81 -1.73 44.71
N THR A 24 -10.60 -2.03 45.16
CA THR A 24 -10.37 -2.86 46.35
C THR A 24 -9.00 -2.55 46.94
N LEU A 25 -8.98 -2.44 48.26
CA LEU A 25 -7.87 -2.03 49.11
C LEU A 25 -6.69 -3.00 49.03
N VAL A 26 -5.48 -2.47 48.96
CA VAL A 26 -4.29 -3.09 49.54
C VAL A 26 -3.47 -2.01 50.25
N ASP A 27 -3.31 -2.19 51.57
CA ASP A 27 -2.48 -1.40 52.46
C ASP A 27 -1.01 -1.36 52.01
N LEU A 28 -0.42 -0.17 52.01
CA LEU A 28 1.03 0.03 51.92
C LEU A 28 1.46 1.11 52.94
N PRO A 29 2.57 0.86 53.69
CA PRO A 29 2.97 1.69 54.81
C PRO A 29 3.66 3.00 54.35
N LYS A 30 3.40 4.07 55.10
CA LYS A 30 4.14 5.32 55.05
C LYS A 30 5.56 5.12 55.61
N THR A 31 6.58 5.38 54.80
CA THR A 31 7.91 5.76 55.29
C THR A 31 8.41 6.98 54.54
N THR A 32 8.46 8.09 55.26
CA THR A 32 9.23 9.30 54.96
C THR A 32 10.72 9.02 55.09
N SER A 33 11.56 9.45 54.12
CA SER A 33 12.78 10.23 54.41
C SER A 33 13.53 10.61 53.12
N ALA A 34 14.12 11.79 53.19
CA ALA A 34 14.98 12.50 52.26
C ALA A 34 15.93 11.65 51.40
N VAL A 35 15.88 11.85 50.08
CA VAL A 35 17.01 11.58 49.18
C VAL A 35 17.36 12.85 48.40
N SER A 36 18.33 13.55 48.98
CA SER A 36 19.51 14.14 48.33
C SER A 36 19.31 15.06 47.11
N THR A 37 19.28 16.35 47.41
CA THR A 37 19.52 17.51 46.52
C THR A 37 20.84 17.47 45.73
N SER A 38 21.70 16.47 45.95
CA SER A 38 22.99 16.32 45.23
C SER A 38 22.85 15.81 43.79
N VAL A 39 21.75 15.14 43.43
CA VAL A 39 21.57 14.60 42.06
C VAL A 39 21.20 15.68 41.04
N MET A 40 20.44 16.71 41.47
CA MET A 40 20.01 17.81 40.60
C MET A 40 21.16 18.74 40.16
N LEU A 41 22.23 18.87 40.94
CA LEU A 41 23.41 19.69 40.58
C LEU A 41 24.33 19.03 39.53
N ALA A 42 24.32 17.69 39.40
CA ALA A 42 25.12 16.97 38.41
C ALA A 42 24.54 17.08 36.99
N ILE A 43 23.21 17.15 36.86
CA ILE A 43 22.49 17.19 35.57
C ILE A 43 22.69 18.56 34.86
N SER A 44 22.84 19.64 35.63
CA SER A 44 23.07 20.99 35.08
C SER A 44 24.48 21.21 34.55
N ALA A 45 25.48 20.44 34.99
CA ALA A 45 26.87 20.59 34.55
C ALA A 45 27.19 19.82 33.25
N MET A 46 26.42 18.78 32.92
CA MET A 46 26.58 18.00 31.68
C MET A 46 25.95 18.69 30.46
N HIS A 47 24.85 19.43 30.63
CA HIS A 47 24.22 20.18 29.53
C HIS A 47 25.07 21.37 29.04
N ARG A 48 25.88 21.97 29.93
CA ARG A 48 26.71 23.14 29.58
C ARG A 48 27.98 22.78 28.80
N ARG A 49 28.39 21.50 28.81
CA ARG A 49 29.57 21.01 28.07
C ARG A 49 29.24 20.42 26.70
N LEU A 50 28.00 20.00 26.47
CA LEU A 50 27.58 19.43 25.19
C LEU A 50 27.25 20.53 24.14
N VAL A 51 26.71 21.67 24.59
CA VAL A 51 26.35 22.79 23.69
C VAL A 51 27.58 23.52 23.11
N LEU A 52 28.75 23.41 23.74
CA LEU A 52 30.01 24.00 23.22
C LEU A 52 30.74 23.14 22.19
N ALA A 53 30.32 21.90 21.93
CA ALA A 53 30.98 21.01 20.97
C ALA A 53 30.39 21.05 19.55
N LEU A 54 29.28 21.77 19.33
CA LEU A 54 28.55 21.80 18.05
C LEU A 54 28.82 23.05 17.18
N VAL A 55 29.73 23.95 17.61
CA VAL A 55 29.99 25.24 16.91
C VAL A 55 31.34 25.27 16.17
N SER A 56 32.13 24.19 16.19
CA SER A 56 33.52 24.20 15.72
C SER A 56 33.90 23.11 14.71
N LEU A 57 32.99 22.75 13.80
CA LEU A 57 33.37 22.01 12.57
C LEU A 57 32.86 22.72 11.31
N SER A 58 33.44 23.90 11.09
CA SER A 58 33.98 24.40 9.83
C SER A 58 33.74 23.49 8.61
N THR A 59 32.91 23.91 7.66
CA THR A 59 33.37 24.59 6.43
C THR A 59 34.63 23.96 5.81
N LEU A 60 34.46 23.16 4.75
CA LEU A 60 35.19 23.23 3.47
C LEU A 60 34.82 22.01 2.63
N LEU A 61 34.38 22.25 1.38
CA LEU A 61 34.78 21.59 0.12
C LEU A 61 33.64 21.70 -0.90
N ILE A 62 33.60 22.86 -1.57
CA ILE A 62 32.95 23.00 -2.87
C ILE A 62 33.93 22.40 -3.87
N SER A 63 33.62 21.23 -4.43
CA SER A 63 34.31 20.72 -5.63
C SER A 63 33.38 20.95 -6.81
N ALA A 64 33.68 21.99 -7.59
CA ALA A 64 33.05 22.22 -8.88
C ALA A 64 33.79 21.35 -9.91
N CYS A 65 33.09 20.39 -10.51
CA CYS A 65 33.56 19.75 -11.74
C CYS A 65 33.40 20.76 -12.88
N VAL A 66 34.53 21.27 -13.39
CA VAL A 66 34.58 21.90 -14.71
C VAL A 66 34.36 20.79 -15.72
N VAL A 67 33.20 20.79 -16.39
CA VAL A 67 32.96 19.94 -17.55
C VAL A 67 33.55 20.67 -18.75
N ASP A 68 34.56 20.04 -19.36
CA ASP A 68 35.22 20.53 -20.57
C ASP A 68 34.21 20.49 -21.73
N GLU A 69 33.97 21.65 -22.33
CA GLU A 69 33.07 21.86 -23.46
C GLU A 69 33.77 21.40 -24.75
N SER A 70 34.03 20.10 -24.85
CA SER A 70 34.40 19.48 -26.12
C SER A 70 33.12 19.21 -26.91
N ASN A 71 32.79 20.13 -27.83
CA ASN A 71 31.75 19.97 -28.83
C ASN A 71 31.89 18.62 -29.57
N PRO A 72 30.99 17.63 -29.39
CA PRO A 72 30.87 16.59 -30.39
C PRO A 72 30.03 17.17 -31.52
N VAL A 73 30.67 17.46 -32.65
CA VAL A 73 29.97 17.71 -33.91
C VAL A 73 29.20 16.43 -34.26
N ALA A 74 27.90 16.42 -33.97
CA ALA A 74 27.01 15.37 -34.41
C ALA A 74 26.93 15.41 -35.94
N VAL A 75 27.43 14.37 -36.59
CA VAL A 75 27.15 14.10 -38.00
C VAL A 75 25.65 13.88 -38.15
N PRO A 76 24.94 14.57 -39.06
CA PRO A 76 23.53 14.27 -39.29
C PRO A 76 23.44 12.88 -39.92
N ALA A 77 22.98 11.90 -39.14
CA ALA A 77 22.42 10.69 -39.71
C ALA A 77 21.10 11.07 -40.38
N ALA A 78 20.93 10.71 -41.65
CA ALA A 78 19.69 10.90 -42.38
C ALA A 78 18.53 10.26 -41.60
N SER A 79 17.59 11.09 -41.15
CA SER A 79 16.37 10.65 -40.51
C SER A 79 15.42 10.09 -41.55
N ASP A 80 15.52 8.81 -41.85
CA ASP A 80 14.36 8.03 -42.28
C ASP A 80 13.54 7.70 -41.02
N SER A 81 12.77 8.69 -40.59
CA SER A 81 11.75 8.53 -39.55
C SER A 81 10.60 7.69 -40.10
N THR A 82 10.81 6.38 -40.21
CA THR A 82 9.69 5.44 -40.15
C THR A 82 9.20 5.48 -38.71
N SER A 83 8.21 6.34 -38.47
CA SER A 83 7.47 6.35 -37.21
C SER A 83 6.92 4.95 -36.97
N LEU A 84 7.53 4.22 -36.04
CA LEU A 84 6.85 3.13 -35.36
C LEU A 84 5.49 3.66 -34.88
N PRO A 85 4.39 2.91 -35.03
CA PRO A 85 3.13 3.31 -34.44
C PRO A 85 3.37 3.58 -32.96
N SER A 86 3.17 4.83 -32.53
CA SER A 86 3.04 5.16 -31.12
C SER A 86 2.01 4.21 -30.52
N LEU A 87 2.44 3.36 -29.57
CA LEU A 87 1.53 2.51 -28.81
C LEU A 87 0.35 3.39 -28.37
N PRO A 88 -0.91 2.97 -28.55
CA PRO A 88 -2.05 3.73 -28.09
C PRO A 88 -1.83 4.09 -26.62
N LYS A 89 -1.92 5.39 -26.29
CA LYS A 89 -1.97 5.84 -24.91
C LYS A 89 -3.10 5.07 -24.24
N LEU A 90 -2.73 4.16 -23.36
CA LEU A 90 -3.57 3.19 -22.68
C LEU A 90 -4.66 3.99 -21.93
N ALA A 91 -5.87 3.98 -22.46
CA ALA A 91 -6.85 5.05 -22.23
C ALA A 91 -7.61 4.85 -20.91
N THR A 92 -7.06 5.36 -19.81
CA THR A 92 -7.81 5.68 -18.60
C THR A 92 -8.27 7.14 -18.64
N PRO A 93 -9.47 7.47 -18.16
CA PRO A 93 -10.43 6.60 -17.47
C PRO A 93 -11.20 5.68 -18.43
N VAL A 94 -11.56 4.49 -17.93
CA VAL A 94 -12.46 3.53 -18.60
C VAL A 94 -13.82 3.51 -17.88
N PRO A 95 -14.92 3.10 -18.55
CA PRO A 95 -16.18 2.85 -17.86
C PRO A 95 -16.00 1.80 -16.75
N LEU A 96 -16.59 2.05 -15.58
CA LEU A 96 -16.56 1.13 -14.43
C LEU A 96 -17.90 0.39 -14.32
N PRO A 97 -17.93 -0.81 -13.71
CA PRO A 97 -19.15 -1.58 -13.48
C PRO A 97 -20.01 -1.05 -12.32
N PHE A 98 -19.67 0.11 -11.77
CA PHE A 98 -20.38 0.79 -10.68
C PHE A 98 -20.29 2.31 -10.84
N ASP A 99 -21.17 3.02 -10.13
CA ASP A 99 -21.13 4.48 -10.05
C ASP A 99 -19.93 4.91 -9.18
N ASN A 100 -18.96 5.60 -9.78
CA ASN A 100 -17.79 6.13 -9.08
C ASN A 100 -18.05 7.57 -8.60
N PRO A 101 -18.11 7.84 -7.28
CA PRO A 101 -18.31 9.19 -6.75
C PRO A 101 -17.01 10.03 -6.71
N PHE A 102 -15.85 9.45 -7.05
CA PHE A 102 -14.53 10.06 -6.91
C PHE A 102 -14.00 10.58 -8.26
N PRO A 103 -14.10 11.89 -8.56
CA PRO A 103 -13.64 12.45 -9.82
C PRO A 103 -12.13 12.28 -10.06
N ASP A 104 -11.33 12.24 -8.99
CA ASP A 104 -9.87 12.06 -9.03
C ASP A 104 -9.48 10.61 -8.66
N ARG A 105 -10.32 9.62 -8.97
CA ARG A 105 -9.99 8.19 -8.80
C ARG A 105 -8.72 7.81 -9.57
N TRP A 106 -8.63 8.26 -10.83
CA TRP A 106 -7.39 8.21 -11.60
C TRP A 106 -6.62 9.51 -11.41
N ASN A 107 -5.41 9.42 -10.87
CA ASN A 107 -4.58 10.58 -10.58
C ASN A 107 -3.09 10.22 -10.70
N SER A 108 -2.22 11.22 -10.58
CA SER A 108 -0.76 11.08 -10.75
C SER A 108 -0.08 10.16 -9.71
N SER A 109 -0.80 9.72 -8.69
CA SER A 109 -0.29 8.76 -7.70
C SER A 109 -0.62 7.31 -8.04
N ASN A 110 -1.49 7.07 -9.03
CA ASN A 110 -1.83 5.72 -9.48
C ASN A 110 -1.78 5.51 -11.01
N ASP A 111 -1.55 6.52 -11.83
CA ASP A 111 -1.54 6.48 -13.31
C ASP A 111 -0.38 5.74 -13.99
N GLY A 112 0.50 5.06 -13.25
CA GLY A 112 1.71 4.43 -13.75
C GLY A 112 1.49 3.18 -14.61
N THR A 113 0.25 2.66 -14.67
CA THR A 113 -0.21 1.64 -15.60
C THR A 113 -1.66 1.96 -15.97
N ALA A 114 -2.11 1.52 -17.14
CA ALA A 114 -3.54 1.57 -17.48
C ALA A 114 -4.22 0.20 -17.50
N PHE A 115 -3.60 -0.78 -16.84
CA PHE A 115 -4.34 -1.87 -16.25
C PHE A 115 -5.43 -1.32 -15.31
N GLU A 116 -6.68 -1.69 -15.54
CA GLU A 116 -7.81 -1.37 -14.66
C GLU A 116 -8.41 -2.66 -14.11
N PRO A 117 -8.13 -3.02 -12.84
CA PRO A 117 -8.59 -4.28 -12.24
C PRO A 117 -10.09 -4.50 -12.32
N CYS A 118 -10.88 -3.42 -12.26
CA CYS A 118 -12.34 -3.48 -12.23
C CYS A 118 -13.00 -3.98 -13.51
N VAL A 119 -12.28 -3.97 -14.63
CA VAL A 119 -12.78 -4.43 -15.94
C VAL A 119 -11.87 -5.47 -16.59
N ALA A 120 -10.87 -5.95 -15.86
CA ALA A 120 -9.88 -6.89 -16.37
C ALA A 120 -10.39 -8.35 -16.42
N TYR A 121 -11.40 -8.67 -15.60
CA TYR A 121 -11.89 -10.04 -15.41
C TYR A 121 -13.34 -10.17 -15.88
N SER A 122 -13.62 -11.26 -16.60
CA SER A 122 -14.98 -11.69 -16.89
C SER A 122 -15.63 -12.36 -15.67
N HIS A 123 -16.94 -12.53 -15.72
CA HIS A 123 -17.71 -13.27 -14.72
C HIS A 123 -17.14 -14.67 -14.49
N ASP A 124 -17.02 -15.48 -15.56
CA ASP A 124 -16.48 -16.84 -15.50
C ASP A 124 -15.06 -16.90 -14.89
N GLU A 125 -14.25 -15.88 -15.13
CA GLU A 125 -12.91 -15.78 -14.56
C GLU A 125 -12.93 -15.58 -13.04
N LEU A 126 -13.82 -14.74 -12.53
CA LEU A 126 -13.99 -14.53 -11.10
C LEU A 126 -14.66 -15.75 -10.43
N ASP A 127 -15.67 -16.32 -11.08
CA ASP A 127 -16.40 -17.50 -10.61
C ASP A 127 -15.50 -18.72 -10.39
N ARG A 128 -14.44 -18.89 -11.20
CA ARG A 128 -13.43 -19.95 -11.01
C ARG A 128 -12.71 -19.88 -9.66
N PHE A 129 -12.70 -18.71 -9.02
CA PHE A 129 -12.16 -18.48 -7.68
C PHE A 129 -13.25 -18.38 -6.61
N GLY A 130 -14.50 -18.64 -6.96
CA GLY A 130 -15.66 -18.48 -6.09
C GLY A 130 -15.95 -17.02 -5.73
N ILE A 131 -15.57 -16.09 -6.62
CA ILE A 131 -15.80 -14.66 -6.47
C ILE A 131 -17.05 -14.29 -7.27
N ASP A 132 -18.09 -13.82 -6.59
CA ASP A 132 -19.25 -13.23 -7.25
C ASP A 132 -18.91 -11.87 -7.84
N SER A 133 -18.94 -11.77 -9.16
CA SER A 133 -18.68 -10.52 -9.88
C SER A 133 -19.67 -9.38 -9.58
N ALA A 134 -20.87 -9.71 -9.07
CA ALA A 134 -21.89 -8.72 -8.70
C ALA A 134 -21.56 -7.99 -7.40
N GLU A 135 -20.73 -8.58 -6.53
CA GLU A 135 -20.28 -8.01 -5.25
C GLU A 135 -19.06 -7.09 -5.42
N ILE A 136 -18.97 -6.41 -6.56
CA ILE A 136 -17.85 -5.53 -6.91
C ILE A 136 -17.97 -4.18 -6.22
N GLU A 137 -16.88 -3.77 -5.57
CA GLU A 137 -16.75 -2.47 -4.91
C GLU A 137 -15.48 -1.74 -5.40
N ASP A 138 -15.53 -0.41 -5.43
CA ASP A 138 -14.33 0.39 -5.68
C ASP A 138 -13.36 0.24 -4.50
N ALA A 139 -12.09 -0.05 -4.79
CA ALA A 139 -11.06 -0.08 -3.77
C ALA A 139 -10.57 1.33 -3.37
N ALA A 140 -10.86 2.35 -4.19
CA ALA A 140 -10.73 3.73 -3.75
C ALA A 140 -11.88 4.07 -2.80
N ILE A 141 -11.57 4.51 -1.58
CA ILE A 141 -12.57 4.88 -0.57
C ILE A 141 -12.64 6.38 -0.33
N VAL A 142 -11.70 7.14 -0.91
CA VAL A 142 -11.64 8.60 -0.86
C VAL A 142 -11.18 9.19 -2.20
N ASN A 143 -11.60 10.42 -2.49
CA ASN A 143 -11.17 11.13 -3.69
C ASN A 143 -9.66 11.45 -3.66
N GLY A 144 -8.94 11.20 -4.75
CA GLY A 144 -7.51 11.47 -4.85
C GLY A 144 -6.60 10.45 -4.14
N GLN A 145 -7.13 9.28 -3.76
CA GLN A 145 -6.34 8.21 -3.15
C GLN A 145 -5.21 7.75 -4.09
N GLY A 146 -4.03 7.46 -3.53
CA GLY A 146 -2.88 6.93 -4.29
C GLY A 146 -3.02 5.48 -4.75
N VAL A 147 -4.16 4.86 -4.46
CA VAL A 147 -4.54 3.51 -4.88
C VAL A 147 -5.87 3.61 -5.61
N ARG A 148 -6.02 2.83 -6.67
CA ARG A 148 -7.31 2.50 -7.28
C ARG A 148 -7.43 0.99 -7.45
N GLY A 149 -8.60 0.50 -7.82
CA GLY A 149 -8.80 -0.91 -8.16
C GLY A 149 -10.18 -1.37 -7.75
N CYS A 150 -10.32 -2.68 -7.59
CA CYS A 150 -11.58 -3.29 -7.21
C CYS A 150 -11.42 -4.27 -6.06
N SER A 151 -12.50 -4.45 -5.32
CA SER A 151 -12.62 -5.42 -4.26
C SER A 151 -13.90 -6.24 -4.44
N TRP A 152 -13.85 -7.51 -4.03
CA TRP A 152 -14.99 -8.40 -3.93
C TRP A 152 -14.99 -9.03 -2.55
N SER A 153 -16.15 -9.09 -1.90
CA SER A 153 -16.28 -9.61 -0.54
C SER A 153 -17.20 -10.82 -0.52
N MET A 154 -16.64 -12.01 -0.32
CA MET A 154 -17.42 -13.24 -0.18
C MET A 154 -17.77 -13.41 1.30
N GLU A 155 -19.05 -13.18 1.64
CA GLU A 155 -19.53 -13.20 3.02
C GLU A 155 -19.08 -14.50 3.73
N ASN A 156 -18.56 -14.36 4.95
CA ASN A 156 -18.07 -15.47 5.76
C ASN A 156 -16.90 -16.27 5.16
N TRP A 157 -16.30 -15.85 4.04
CA TRP A 157 -15.17 -16.57 3.44
C TRP A 157 -13.92 -15.69 3.35
N PHE A 158 -13.77 -14.87 2.32
CA PHE A 158 -12.64 -13.95 2.15
C PHE A 158 -13.07 -12.72 1.35
N SER A 159 -12.25 -11.67 1.41
CA SER A 159 -12.29 -10.58 0.46
C SER A 159 -11.05 -10.62 -0.41
N LEU A 160 -11.20 -10.40 -1.72
CA LEU A 160 -10.09 -10.24 -2.65
C LEU A 160 -10.15 -8.84 -3.23
N SER A 161 -9.02 -8.14 -3.21
CA SER A 161 -8.87 -6.86 -3.90
C SER A 161 -7.72 -6.95 -4.89
N ASN A 162 -7.87 -6.30 -6.04
CA ASN A 162 -6.80 -6.13 -6.99
C ASN A 162 -6.60 -4.62 -7.22
N LEU A 163 -5.42 -4.15 -6.84
CA LEU A 163 -5.12 -2.75 -6.59
C LEU A 163 -4.01 -2.26 -7.51
N VAL A 164 -4.05 -0.98 -7.87
CA VAL A 164 -3.01 -0.28 -8.60
C VAL A 164 -2.52 0.90 -7.79
N THR A 165 -1.20 1.00 -7.61
CA THR A 165 -0.50 2.14 -7.00
C THR A 165 0.82 2.40 -7.72
N ASN A 166 1.27 3.65 -7.81
CA ASN A 166 2.56 3.92 -8.43
C ASN A 166 3.71 3.35 -7.59
N SER A 167 4.62 2.65 -8.27
CA SER A 167 5.80 2.02 -7.68
C SER A 167 6.81 1.73 -8.78
N SER A 168 8.01 2.28 -8.66
CA SER A 168 9.04 2.17 -9.69
C SER A 168 9.75 0.81 -9.74
N SER A 169 9.63 -0.01 -8.69
CA SER A 169 10.13 -1.40 -8.65
C SER A 169 9.57 -2.14 -7.43
N LEU A 170 9.57 -3.48 -7.48
CA LEU A 170 9.33 -4.32 -6.32
C LEU A 170 10.24 -3.95 -5.14
N GLU A 171 11.51 -3.66 -5.38
CA GLU A 171 12.46 -3.30 -4.32
C GLU A 171 12.15 -1.96 -3.66
N VAL A 172 11.64 -0.99 -4.44
CA VAL A 172 11.14 0.28 -3.88
C VAL A 172 9.90 0.03 -3.03
N TYR A 173 8.98 -0.81 -3.50
CA TYR A 173 7.78 -1.18 -2.76
C TYR A 173 8.13 -1.88 -1.42
N LYS A 174 9.04 -2.86 -1.44
CA LYS A 174 9.53 -3.56 -0.24
C LYS A 174 10.08 -2.62 0.81
N ARG A 175 10.88 -1.62 0.41
CA ARG A 175 11.44 -0.62 1.34
C ARG A 175 10.38 0.31 1.93
N GLY A 176 9.28 0.55 1.22
CA GLY A 176 8.17 1.36 1.68
C GLY A 176 7.27 0.65 2.69
N MET A 177 7.28 -0.69 2.70
CA MET A 177 6.36 -1.53 3.48
C MET A 177 7.12 -2.42 4.47
N VAL A 178 7.75 -1.77 5.46
CA VAL A 178 8.63 -2.42 6.44
C VAL A 178 7.89 -3.28 7.47
N GLU A 179 6.59 -3.02 7.63
CA GLU A 179 5.70 -3.74 8.53
C GLU A 179 5.19 -5.07 7.94
N TYR A 180 5.40 -5.30 6.64
CA TYR A 180 4.99 -6.53 5.97
C TYR A 180 6.00 -7.64 6.22
N THR A 181 5.49 -8.87 6.38
CA THR A 181 6.34 -10.05 6.33
C THR A 181 6.54 -10.45 4.87
N TRP A 182 7.72 -10.17 4.35
CA TRP A 182 8.11 -10.55 2.98
C TRP A 182 8.54 -12.02 2.92
N HIS A 183 7.99 -12.74 1.96
CA HIS A 183 8.36 -14.12 1.62
C HIS A 183 9.34 -14.11 0.44
N PRO A 184 9.99 -15.25 0.12
CA PRO A 184 10.78 -15.36 -1.11
C PRO A 184 9.94 -15.00 -2.34
N ASP A 185 10.53 -14.21 -3.23
CA ASP A 185 9.88 -13.83 -4.48
C ASP A 185 9.57 -15.07 -5.34
N LEU A 186 8.42 -15.04 -6.00
CA LEU A 186 7.97 -16.08 -6.90
C LEU A 186 8.39 -15.72 -8.34
N HIS A 187 8.51 -16.75 -9.17
CA HIS A 187 8.67 -16.60 -10.61
C HIS A 187 7.46 -17.20 -11.29
N VAL A 188 6.74 -16.40 -12.07
CA VAL A 188 5.52 -16.79 -12.76
C VAL A 188 5.59 -16.26 -14.18
N GLU A 189 5.53 -17.15 -15.18
CA GLU A 189 5.59 -16.76 -16.60
C GLU A 189 6.78 -15.82 -16.93
N GLY A 190 7.94 -16.05 -16.32
CA GLY A 190 9.14 -15.22 -16.51
C GLY A 190 9.17 -13.91 -15.72
N ARG A 191 8.11 -13.59 -14.98
CA ARG A 191 7.99 -12.37 -14.18
C ARG A 191 8.30 -12.64 -12.72
N VAL A 192 8.99 -11.69 -12.09
CA VAL A 192 9.20 -11.70 -10.63
C VAL A 192 7.95 -11.17 -9.94
N VAL A 193 7.43 -11.97 -9.01
CA VAL A 193 6.24 -11.64 -8.22
C VAL A 193 6.63 -11.56 -6.75
N GLY A 194 6.44 -10.40 -6.13
CA GLY A 194 6.63 -10.25 -4.70
C GLY A 194 5.50 -10.95 -3.94
N LEU A 195 5.82 -11.59 -2.82
CA LEU A 195 4.83 -12.21 -1.93
C LEU A 195 5.03 -11.67 -0.52
N PHE A 196 3.96 -11.19 0.10
CA PHE A 196 4.00 -10.68 1.46
C PHE A 196 2.71 -10.98 2.22
N SER A 197 2.81 -10.99 3.54
CA SER A 197 1.67 -11.22 4.42
C SER A 197 1.65 -10.26 5.61
N ILE A 198 0.46 -10.02 6.14
CA ILE A 198 0.22 -9.22 7.34
C ILE A 198 -0.58 -10.08 8.33
N SER A 199 -0.14 -10.13 9.58
CA SER A 199 -0.81 -10.93 10.62
C SER A 199 -1.67 -10.06 11.52
N HIS A 200 -2.94 -10.43 11.67
CA HIS A 200 -3.93 -9.74 12.50
C HIS A 200 -4.56 -10.71 13.50
N GLY A 201 -4.10 -10.68 14.76
CA GLY A 201 -4.81 -11.28 15.91
C GLY A 201 -5.30 -12.72 15.74
N GLY A 202 -4.60 -13.56 14.96
CA GLY A 202 -4.97 -14.95 14.66
C GLY A 202 -5.46 -15.22 13.22
N SER A 203 -5.38 -14.22 12.34
CA SER A 203 -5.59 -14.34 10.89
C SER A 203 -4.40 -13.76 10.13
N THR A 204 -4.24 -14.18 8.88
CA THR A 204 -3.14 -13.72 8.02
C THR A 204 -3.70 -13.32 6.67
N ASP A 205 -3.49 -12.05 6.33
CA ASP A 205 -3.73 -11.51 5.01
C ASP A 205 -2.52 -11.83 4.15
N CYS A 206 -2.73 -12.09 2.86
CA CYS A 206 -1.63 -12.36 1.96
C CYS A 206 -1.82 -11.65 0.63
N SER A 207 -0.72 -11.14 0.10
CA SER A 207 -0.72 -10.31 -1.08
C SER A 207 0.41 -10.68 -2.03
N THR A 208 0.14 -10.53 -3.32
CA THR A 208 1.17 -10.55 -4.36
C THR A 208 1.41 -9.15 -4.90
N TYR A 209 2.61 -8.93 -5.43
CA TYR A 209 3.01 -7.75 -6.18
C TYR A 209 3.43 -8.17 -7.58
N VAL A 210 2.90 -7.51 -8.60
CA VAL A 210 3.36 -7.63 -9.99
C VAL A 210 3.71 -6.24 -10.52
N GLN A 211 4.91 -6.08 -11.10
CA GLN A 211 5.30 -4.82 -11.74
C GLN A 211 4.53 -4.63 -13.05
N SER A 212 3.94 -3.46 -13.25
CA SER A 212 3.33 -3.03 -14.52
C SER A 212 3.76 -1.61 -14.84
N TYR A 213 4.62 -1.42 -15.84
CA TYR A 213 5.25 -0.13 -16.13
C TYR A 213 5.82 0.54 -14.87
N SER A 214 5.34 1.72 -14.48
CA SER A 214 5.76 2.44 -13.26
C SER A 214 4.78 2.27 -12.09
N ALA A 215 3.93 1.24 -12.13
CA ALA A 215 2.98 0.91 -11.09
C ALA A 215 3.11 -0.54 -10.60
N ALA A 216 2.62 -0.76 -9.38
CA ALA A 216 2.38 -2.06 -8.80
C ALA A 216 0.93 -2.47 -9.06
N VAL A 217 0.73 -3.71 -9.49
CA VAL A 217 -0.55 -4.40 -9.35
C VAL A 217 -0.46 -5.32 -8.13
N VAL A 218 -1.31 -5.09 -7.14
CA VAL A 218 -1.31 -5.84 -5.88
C VAL A 218 -2.61 -6.64 -5.76
N THR A 219 -2.52 -7.96 -5.74
CA THR A 219 -3.65 -8.84 -5.38
C THR A 219 -3.58 -9.09 -3.89
N ASN A 220 -4.57 -8.62 -3.14
CA ASN A 220 -4.67 -8.79 -1.69
C ASN A 220 -5.83 -9.72 -1.35
N VAL A 221 -5.60 -10.67 -0.44
CA VAL A 221 -6.62 -11.59 0.08
C VAL A 221 -6.67 -11.46 1.59
N VAL A 222 -7.85 -11.11 2.10
CA VAL A 222 -8.14 -10.95 3.52
C VAL A 222 -9.15 -12.03 3.92
N PRO A 223 -8.86 -12.89 4.91
CA PRO A 223 -9.81 -13.89 5.36
C PRO A 223 -10.92 -13.23 6.19
N SER A 224 -12.15 -13.72 6.09
CA SER A 224 -13.18 -13.30 7.04
C SER A 224 -12.91 -13.84 8.45
N THR A 225 -13.53 -13.24 9.46
CA THR A 225 -13.38 -13.66 10.86
C THR A 225 -14.20 -14.90 11.23
N SER A 226 -15.01 -15.41 10.29
CA SER A 226 -15.84 -16.61 10.45
C SER A 226 -14.96 -17.87 10.60
N ALA A 227 -15.56 -18.99 11.02
CA ALA A 227 -14.86 -20.27 11.04
C ALA A 227 -14.41 -20.72 9.63
N GLN A 228 -15.24 -20.47 8.61
CA GLN A 228 -14.91 -20.76 7.22
C GLN A 228 -13.78 -19.85 6.73
N GLY A 229 -13.81 -18.55 7.04
CA GLY A 229 -12.76 -17.62 6.65
C GLY A 229 -11.41 -17.93 7.27
N LYS A 230 -11.39 -18.35 8.54
CA LYS A 230 -10.16 -18.80 9.21
C LYS A 230 -9.53 -20.05 8.60
N SER A 231 -10.28 -20.81 7.79
CA SER A 231 -9.76 -21.98 7.07
C SER A 231 -9.17 -21.63 5.69
N VAL A 232 -9.29 -20.38 5.24
CA VAL A 232 -8.78 -19.93 3.95
C VAL A 232 -7.26 -19.88 3.96
N ASP A 233 -6.64 -20.55 2.99
CA ASP A 233 -5.23 -20.34 2.66
C ASP A 233 -5.11 -19.09 1.76
N THR A 234 -4.95 -17.93 2.40
CA THR A 234 -4.94 -16.63 1.73
C THR A 234 -3.75 -16.47 0.79
N CYS A 235 -2.58 -17.01 1.17
CA CYS A 235 -1.40 -16.97 0.30
C CYS A 235 -1.57 -17.84 -0.93
N LYS A 236 -2.08 -19.07 -0.78
CA LYS A 236 -2.38 -19.92 -1.93
C LYS A 236 -3.36 -19.22 -2.88
N LEU A 237 -4.42 -18.61 -2.35
CA LEU A 237 -5.42 -17.93 -3.16
C LEU A 237 -4.84 -16.72 -3.91
N ALA A 238 -4.06 -15.87 -3.23
CA ALA A 238 -3.41 -14.71 -3.86
C ALA A 238 -2.43 -15.14 -4.97
N ILE A 239 -1.67 -16.20 -4.73
CA ILE A 239 -0.72 -16.77 -5.71
C ILE A 239 -1.47 -17.36 -6.91
N ASP A 240 -2.50 -18.17 -6.67
CA ASP A 240 -3.24 -18.84 -7.74
C ASP A 240 -3.99 -17.82 -8.61
N PHE A 241 -4.61 -16.80 -8.01
CA PHE A 241 -5.25 -15.71 -8.75
C PHE A 241 -4.24 -14.94 -9.60
N THR A 242 -3.09 -14.59 -9.02
CA THR A 242 -2.02 -13.89 -9.73
C THR A 242 -1.51 -14.73 -10.89
N ARG A 243 -1.24 -16.02 -10.68
CA ARG A 243 -0.77 -16.93 -11.74
C ARG A 243 -1.76 -17.05 -12.89
N ALA A 244 -3.05 -17.11 -12.58
CA ALA A 244 -4.08 -17.27 -13.59
C ALA A 244 -4.22 -16.06 -14.53
N TYR A 245 -3.88 -14.86 -14.06
CA TYR A 245 -4.18 -13.61 -14.76
C TYR A 245 -3.01 -12.64 -14.91
N ILE A 246 -1.78 -13.11 -14.66
CA ILE A 246 -0.58 -12.27 -14.78
C ILE A 246 -0.40 -11.76 -16.21
N ASP A 247 -0.86 -12.50 -17.22
CA ASP A 247 -0.82 -12.14 -18.63
C ASP A 247 -1.69 -10.92 -18.98
N LYS A 248 -2.70 -10.63 -18.17
CA LYS A 248 -3.54 -9.43 -18.30
C LYS A 248 -2.86 -8.16 -17.79
N ILE A 249 -1.80 -8.30 -16.99
CA ILE A 249 -1.06 -7.17 -16.43
C ILE A 249 0.06 -6.77 -17.40
N PRO A 250 0.02 -5.60 -18.04
CA PRO A 250 1.00 -5.21 -19.05
C PRO A 250 2.37 -4.90 -18.45
N GLU A 251 3.42 -4.98 -19.27
CA GLU A 251 4.82 -4.69 -18.95
C GLU A 251 5.35 -3.46 -19.68
#